data_AF-A0A6I2FH15-F1
#
_entry.id   AF-A0A6I2FH15-F1
#
_cell.length_a   1.000
_cell.length_b   1.000
_cell.length_c   1.000
_cell.angle_alpha   90.00
_cell.angle_beta   90.00
_cell.angle_gamma   90.00
#
_symmetry.space_group_name_H-M   'P 1'
#
loop_
_entity.id
_entity.type
_entity.pdbx_description
1 polymer ?
#
loop_
_entity_poly.entity_id
_entity_poly.type
_entity_poly.pdbx_seq_one_letter_code
_entity_poly.pdbx_strand_id
1 'polypeptide(L)'
;MTTQHPWPPRVLTPATMSAIDRGNGARTIPLVTRETGATSFLNGITHFAPGAKIAHHSHNCAESVMIVEGTAVVDIDGARTTLARLDTTFVPANLPHHFENASDTAPMTIFWTYASVDATRRLDATGQVRRVDAEAGAGPGDACRETARIRVRPGAEDAFEAAVAEAVPLFQRTPGCRSLELRRIVEEPSTYVLCVAWDSLAAHIDGFRASAEYAQWRALVGPFFAEPPVVVHDRPVLQGF
;
A
#
# COMPACT_ATOMS: atom_id res chain seq x y z
N MET A 1 19.74 3.60 23.66
CA MET A 1 18.30 3.25 23.64
C MET A 1 18.00 2.61 22.31
N THR A 2 17.72 1.31 22.28
CA THR A 2 17.24 0.62 21.07
C THR A 2 15.83 1.11 20.80
N THR A 3 15.63 1.86 19.72
CA THR A 3 14.29 2.22 19.24
C THR A 3 13.53 0.93 18.96
N GLN A 4 12.54 0.59 19.80
CA GLN A 4 11.62 -0.51 19.53
C GLN A 4 10.77 -0.10 18.33
N HIS A 5 11.13 -0.63 17.16
CA HIS A 5 10.30 -0.45 15.97
C HIS A 5 8.95 -1.16 16.22
N PRO A 6 7.80 -0.53 15.91
CA PRO A 6 6.48 -1.09 16.22
C PRO A 6 6.22 -2.44 15.53
N TRP A 7 6.99 -2.74 14.49
CA TRP A 7 6.99 -4.01 13.77
C TRP A 7 8.33 -4.71 13.96
N PRO A 8 8.40 -5.86 14.66
CA PRO A 8 9.63 -6.63 14.79
C PRO A 8 10.03 -7.23 13.43
N PRO A 9 11.34 -7.44 13.18
CA PRO A 9 11.79 -8.13 11.97
C PRO A 9 11.20 -9.54 11.89
N ARG A 10 10.83 -9.96 10.68
CA ARG A 10 10.21 -11.28 10.43
C ARG A 10 10.96 -12.02 9.33
N VAL A 11 11.10 -13.32 9.51
CA VAL A 11 11.46 -14.25 8.43
C VAL A 11 10.15 -14.79 7.86
N LEU A 12 9.92 -14.55 6.56
CA LEU A 12 8.74 -15.01 5.85
C LEU A 12 9.10 -16.33 5.16
N THR A 13 8.36 -17.39 5.46
CA THR A 13 8.59 -18.74 4.92
C THR A 13 7.42 -19.11 4.00
N PRO A 14 7.53 -18.90 2.67
CA PRO A 14 6.41 -19.10 1.75
C PRO A 14 5.78 -20.50 1.83
N ALA A 15 6.59 -21.52 2.10
CA ALA A 15 6.14 -22.91 2.23
C ALA A 15 5.10 -23.15 3.34
N THR A 16 5.00 -22.25 4.32
CA THR A 16 4.04 -22.36 5.44
C THR A 16 2.96 -21.27 5.40
N MET A 17 2.95 -20.42 4.38
CA MET A 17 2.02 -19.31 4.26
C MET A 17 0.81 -19.68 3.40
N SER A 18 -0.32 -19.03 3.65
CA SER A 18 -1.55 -19.27 2.88
C SER A 18 -1.42 -18.68 1.48
N ALA A 19 -1.81 -19.46 0.47
CA ALA A 19 -1.94 -18.99 -0.90
C ALA A 19 -3.38 -18.56 -1.19
N ILE A 20 -3.52 -17.45 -1.88
CA ILE A 20 -4.78 -16.92 -2.42
C ILE A 20 -4.92 -17.44 -3.86
N ASP A 21 -6.01 -18.16 -4.13
CA ASP A 21 -6.36 -18.57 -5.48
C ASP A 21 -6.83 -17.35 -6.29
N ARG A 22 -6.16 -17.07 -7.41
CA ARG A 22 -6.50 -15.95 -8.31
C ARG A 22 -7.38 -16.41 -9.47
N GLY A 23 -7.76 -17.69 -9.51
CA GLY A 23 -8.44 -18.31 -10.65
C GLY A 23 -7.49 -18.57 -11.81
N ASN A 24 -8.00 -19.26 -12.84
CA ASN A 24 -7.28 -19.53 -14.10
C ASN A 24 -5.89 -20.18 -13.92
N GLY A 25 -5.69 -20.96 -12.86
CA GLY A 25 -4.43 -21.66 -12.59
C GLY A 25 -3.33 -20.81 -11.95
N ALA A 26 -3.63 -19.58 -11.51
CA ALA A 26 -2.68 -18.73 -10.79
C ALA A 26 -2.97 -18.72 -9.27
N ARG A 27 -1.93 -18.89 -8.44
CA ARG A 27 -2.03 -18.85 -6.97
C ARG A 27 -0.94 -17.96 -6.38
N THR A 28 -1.33 -17.05 -5.50
CA THR A 28 -0.43 -16.01 -4.97
C THR A 28 -0.22 -16.16 -3.49
N ILE A 29 1.02 -16.10 -3.03
CA ILE A 29 1.42 -16.02 -1.63
C ILE A 29 1.89 -14.58 -1.38
N PRO A 30 1.09 -13.73 -0.72
CA PRO A 30 1.54 -12.42 -0.29
C PRO A 30 2.65 -12.58 0.75
N LEU A 31 3.75 -11.83 0.59
CA LEU A 31 4.88 -11.90 1.52
C LEU A 31 4.95 -10.63 2.36
N VAL A 32 5.37 -9.51 1.79
CA VAL A 32 5.39 -8.21 2.46
C VAL A 32 4.12 -7.44 2.10
N THR A 33 3.28 -7.21 3.11
CA THR A 33 2.01 -6.49 3.04
C THR A 33 1.86 -5.49 4.18
N ARG A 34 0.80 -4.68 4.17
CA ARG A 34 0.45 -3.82 5.32
C ARG A 34 0.26 -4.58 6.62
N GLU A 35 -0.36 -5.76 6.55
CA GLU A 35 -0.57 -6.64 7.71
C GLU A 35 0.76 -7.13 8.31
N THR A 36 1.81 -7.20 7.49
CA THR A 36 3.17 -7.50 7.95
C THR A 36 3.97 -6.28 8.41
N GLY A 37 3.41 -5.07 8.30
CA GLY A 37 4.02 -3.82 8.72
C GLY A 37 4.67 -3.00 7.61
N ALA A 38 4.48 -3.36 6.34
CA ALA A 38 5.05 -2.63 5.22
C ALA A 38 4.44 -1.23 5.06
N THR A 39 5.28 -0.25 4.72
CA THR A 39 4.86 1.15 4.47
C THR A 39 5.21 1.64 3.07
N SER A 40 6.12 0.97 2.36
CA SER A 40 6.69 1.46 1.10
C SER A 40 6.46 0.55 -0.10
N PHE A 41 6.39 -0.75 0.08
CA PHE A 41 6.20 -1.70 -1.02
C PHE A 41 5.34 -2.90 -0.60
N LEU A 42 4.78 -3.57 -1.61
CA LEU A 42 4.23 -4.91 -1.47
C LEU A 42 5.11 -5.87 -2.25
N ASN A 43 5.24 -7.12 -1.78
CA ASN A 43 5.80 -8.17 -2.60
C ASN A 43 5.14 -9.52 -2.32
N GLY A 44 5.36 -10.45 -3.24
CA GLY A 44 4.82 -11.78 -3.11
C GLY A 44 5.28 -12.70 -4.22
N ILE A 45 4.82 -13.94 -4.14
CA ILE A 45 5.12 -15.00 -5.09
C ILE A 45 3.82 -15.42 -5.76
N THR A 46 3.83 -15.58 -7.08
CA THR A 46 2.71 -16.18 -7.80
C THR A 46 3.17 -17.42 -8.56
N HIS A 47 2.46 -18.52 -8.34
CA HIS A 47 2.62 -19.78 -9.05
C HIS A 47 1.58 -19.87 -10.15
N PHE A 48 2.00 -20.37 -11.30
CA PHE A 48 1.17 -20.58 -12.48
C PHE A 48 1.21 -22.06 -12.84
N ALA A 49 0.03 -22.66 -12.97
CA ALA A 49 -0.13 -23.95 -13.61
C ALA A 49 0.35 -23.90 -15.08
N PRO A 50 0.61 -25.05 -15.72
CA PRO A 50 0.94 -25.07 -17.13
C PRO A 50 -0.13 -24.39 -17.99
N GLY A 51 0.30 -23.54 -18.93
CA GLY A 51 -0.56 -22.71 -19.80
C GLY A 51 -1.38 -21.63 -19.08
N ALA A 52 -1.24 -21.49 -17.75
CA ALA A 52 -1.98 -20.49 -16.98
C ALA A 52 -1.52 -19.08 -17.31
N LYS A 53 -2.45 -18.13 -17.19
CA LYS A 53 -2.21 -16.74 -17.53
C LYS A 53 -3.08 -15.78 -16.75
N ILE A 54 -2.58 -14.57 -16.54
CA ILE A 54 -3.32 -13.51 -15.85
C ILE A 54 -3.99 -12.62 -16.89
N ALA A 55 -5.18 -12.06 -16.63
CA ALA A 55 -5.76 -11.11 -17.59
C ALA A 55 -4.91 -9.83 -17.69
N HIS A 56 -4.89 -9.18 -18.87
CA HIS A 56 -4.28 -7.86 -19.03
C HIS A 56 -4.77 -6.87 -17.97
N HIS A 57 -3.82 -6.17 -17.36
CA HIS A 57 -4.08 -5.24 -16.29
C HIS A 57 -3.01 -4.16 -16.18
N SER A 58 -3.30 -3.13 -15.38
CA SER A 58 -2.35 -2.10 -15.00
C SER A 58 -2.36 -1.85 -13.50
N HIS A 59 -1.29 -1.20 -13.01
CA HIS A 59 -1.14 -0.79 -11.62
C HIS A 59 -0.96 0.72 -11.49
N ASN A 60 -1.47 1.33 -10.43
CA ASN A 60 -1.27 2.76 -10.14
C ASN A 60 0.15 3.14 -9.69
N CYS A 61 1.05 2.15 -9.59
CA CYS A 61 2.46 2.34 -9.25
C CYS A 61 3.33 1.44 -10.13
N ALA A 62 4.65 1.66 -10.10
CA ALA A 62 5.59 0.78 -10.78
C ALA A 62 5.59 -0.63 -10.18
N GLU A 63 5.82 -1.62 -11.03
CA GLU A 63 5.97 -3.03 -10.70
C GLU A 63 7.33 -3.53 -11.20
N SER A 64 7.95 -4.43 -10.44
CA SER A 64 9.01 -5.30 -10.94
C SER A 64 8.68 -6.76 -10.71
N VAL A 65 8.89 -7.60 -11.72
CA VAL A 65 8.61 -9.05 -11.66
C VAL A 65 9.83 -9.82 -12.13
N MET A 66 10.31 -10.76 -11.31
CA MET A 66 11.38 -11.68 -11.63
C MET A 66 10.83 -13.10 -11.83
N ILE A 67 11.32 -13.81 -12.84
CA ILE A 67 11.02 -15.23 -13.04
C ILE A 67 11.90 -16.06 -12.12
N VAL A 68 11.31 -16.71 -11.13
CA VAL A 68 12.01 -17.56 -10.16
C VAL A 68 12.20 -18.98 -10.71
N GLU A 69 11.19 -19.46 -11.45
CA GLU A 69 11.13 -20.80 -12.02
C GLU A 69 10.32 -20.79 -13.32
N GLY A 70 10.70 -21.63 -14.28
CA GLY A 70 9.99 -21.81 -15.55
C GLY A 70 10.37 -20.80 -16.62
N THR A 71 9.50 -20.65 -17.61
CA THR A 71 9.63 -19.72 -18.72
C THR A 71 8.33 -18.96 -18.85
N ALA A 72 8.42 -17.63 -18.85
CA ALA A 72 7.26 -16.77 -19.02
C ALA A 72 7.20 -16.23 -20.43
N VAL A 73 6.01 -15.88 -20.87
CA VAL A 73 5.85 -14.84 -21.87
C VAL A 73 5.19 -13.65 -21.18
N VAL A 74 5.77 -12.47 -21.38
CA VAL A 74 5.20 -11.21 -20.94
C VAL A 74 4.76 -10.40 -22.15
N ASP A 75 3.60 -9.76 -22.05
CA ASP A 75 3.18 -8.68 -22.94
C ASP A 75 3.18 -7.38 -22.13
N ILE A 76 3.95 -6.38 -22.58
CA ILE A 76 4.00 -5.04 -21.98
C ILE A 76 3.71 -4.05 -23.09
N ASP A 77 2.61 -3.31 -22.98
CA ASP A 77 2.18 -2.33 -23.98
C ASP A 77 2.14 -2.89 -25.43
N GLY A 78 1.71 -4.15 -25.56
CA GLY A 78 1.61 -4.86 -26.85
C GLY A 78 2.93 -5.48 -27.33
N ALA A 79 4.04 -5.28 -26.62
CA ALA A 79 5.32 -5.90 -26.92
C ALA A 79 5.48 -7.23 -26.17
N ARG A 80 5.41 -8.34 -26.91
CA ARG A 80 5.51 -9.69 -26.36
C ARG A 80 6.96 -10.18 -26.32
N THR A 81 7.42 -10.62 -25.15
CA THR A 81 8.80 -11.06 -24.89
C THR A 81 8.82 -12.37 -24.09
N THR A 82 9.66 -13.33 -24.47
CA THR A 82 9.90 -14.55 -23.68
C THR A 82 10.96 -14.27 -22.62
N LEU A 83 10.69 -14.68 -21.38
CA LEU A 83 11.57 -14.50 -20.23
C LEU A 83 12.01 -15.85 -19.68
N ALA A 84 13.31 -15.99 -19.44
CA ALA A 84 13.91 -17.12 -18.77
C ALA A 84 14.06 -16.87 -17.26
N ARG A 85 14.51 -17.89 -16.54
CA ARG A 85 14.78 -17.79 -15.10
C ARG A 85 15.78 -16.65 -14.81
N LEU A 86 15.45 -15.85 -13.80
CA LEU A 86 16.10 -14.61 -13.35
C LEU A 86 15.95 -13.39 -14.27
N ASP A 87 15.32 -13.53 -15.43
CA ASP A 87 14.91 -12.34 -16.18
C ASP A 87 13.91 -11.54 -15.37
N THR A 88 14.04 -10.22 -15.43
CA THR A 88 13.30 -9.29 -14.58
C THR A 88 12.70 -8.19 -15.44
N THR A 89 11.43 -7.90 -15.20
CA THR A 89 10.71 -6.79 -15.83
C THR A 89 10.68 -5.59 -14.89
N PHE A 90 10.56 -4.41 -15.49
CA PHE A 90 10.14 -3.18 -14.83
C PHE A 90 9.00 -2.60 -15.65
N VAL A 91 7.85 -2.39 -15.00
CA VAL A 91 6.65 -1.84 -15.63
C VAL A 91 6.32 -0.51 -14.92
N PRO A 92 6.37 0.62 -15.64
CA PRO A 92 5.92 1.90 -15.10
C PRO A 92 4.45 1.89 -14.70
N ALA A 93 4.06 2.85 -13.86
CA ALA A 93 2.66 3.01 -13.46
C ALA A 93 1.74 3.19 -14.68
N ASN A 94 0.56 2.58 -14.59
CA ASN A 94 -0.54 2.63 -15.55
C ASN A 94 -0.27 2.01 -16.92
N LEU A 95 0.87 1.34 -17.14
CA LEU A 95 1.11 0.58 -18.36
C LEU A 95 0.40 -0.79 -18.32
N PRO A 96 -0.45 -1.11 -19.32
CA PRO A 96 -1.03 -2.43 -19.48
C PRO A 96 0.03 -3.52 -19.66
N HIS A 97 -0.11 -4.62 -18.94
CA HIS A 97 0.77 -5.77 -19.06
C HIS A 97 0.07 -7.09 -18.66
N HIS A 98 0.72 -8.19 -19.01
CA HIS A 98 0.22 -9.54 -18.83
C HIS A 98 1.37 -10.56 -18.76
N PHE A 99 1.30 -11.50 -17.83
CA PHE A 99 2.17 -12.68 -17.76
C PHE A 99 1.41 -13.98 -18.02
N GLU A 100 2.00 -14.84 -18.84
CA GLU A 100 1.57 -16.20 -19.08
C GLU A 100 2.71 -17.20 -18.89
N ASN A 101 2.37 -18.39 -18.42
CA ASN A 101 3.29 -19.52 -18.41
C ASN A 101 3.46 -20.01 -19.85
N ALA A 102 4.70 -19.99 -20.35
CA ALA A 102 5.03 -20.39 -21.71
C ALA A 102 4.98 -21.91 -21.93
N SER A 103 4.89 -22.70 -20.86
CA SER A 103 4.87 -24.16 -20.92
C SER A 103 3.48 -24.72 -20.68
N ASP A 104 3.06 -25.67 -21.53
CA ASP A 104 1.84 -26.46 -21.35
C ASP A 104 2.03 -27.67 -20.43
N THR A 105 3.25 -27.92 -19.94
CA THR A 105 3.57 -29.09 -19.10
C THR A 105 4.29 -28.77 -17.79
N ALA A 106 5.07 -27.69 -17.73
CA ALA A 106 5.83 -27.30 -16.55
C ALA A 106 5.19 -26.10 -15.83
N PRO A 107 5.29 -26.01 -14.49
CA PRO A 107 4.85 -24.84 -13.74
C PRO A 107 5.79 -23.65 -13.97
N MET A 108 5.31 -22.46 -13.60
CA MET A 108 6.10 -21.23 -13.57
C MET A 108 5.88 -20.49 -12.25
N THR A 109 6.93 -19.87 -11.73
CA THR A 109 6.89 -19.09 -10.50
C THR A 109 7.50 -17.72 -10.74
N ILE A 110 6.79 -16.67 -10.31
CA ILE A 110 7.29 -15.29 -10.34
C ILE A 110 7.37 -14.72 -8.93
N PHE A 111 8.32 -13.81 -8.72
CA PHE A 111 8.38 -12.93 -7.57
C PHE A 111 8.10 -11.50 -8.04
N TRP A 112 7.09 -10.85 -7.48
CA TRP A 112 6.68 -9.50 -7.87
C TRP A 112 6.87 -8.53 -6.71
N THR A 113 7.14 -7.26 -7.03
CA THR A 113 7.24 -6.15 -6.08
C THR A 113 6.53 -4.92 -6.67
N TYR A 114 5.65 -4.31 -5.87
CA TYR A 114 5.00 -3.04 -6.18
C TYR A 114 5.63 -1.91 -5.37
N ALA A 115 5.91 -0.78 -6.01
CA ALA A 115 6.51 0.40 -5.38
C ALA A 115 5.57 1.17 -4.44
N SER A 116 4.44 0.58 -4.05
CA SER A 116 3.49 1.17 -3.13
C SER A 116 2.70 0.12 -2.38
N VAL A 117 2.51 0.33 -1.08
CA VAL A 117 1.49 -0.37 -0.28
C VAL A 117 0.06 0.02 -0.63
N ASP A 118 -0.14 0.95 -1.57
CA ASP A 118 -1.43 1.34 -2.13
C ASP A 118 -1.65 0.81 -3.55
N ALA A 119 -0.86 -0.17 -3.97
CA ALA A 119 -0.96 -0.77 -5.30
C ALA A 119 -2.38 -1.27 -5.58
N THR A 120 -2.95 -0.76 -6.67
CA THR A 120 -4.21 -1.23 -7.24
C THR A 120 -3.94 -2.03 -8.50
N ARG A 121 -4.85 -2.94 -8.83
CA ARG A 121 -4.93 -3.66 -10.10
C ARG A 121 -6.19 -3.22 -10.82
N ARG A 122 -6.03 -2.67 -12.02
CA ARG A 122 -7.12 -2.35 -12.95
C ARG A 122 -7.15 -3.39 -14.05
N LEU A 123 -8.26 -4.10 -14.20
CA LEU A 123 -8.46 -5.02 -15.32
C LEU A 123 -8.82 -4.23 -16.58
N ASP A 124 -8.09 -4.42 -17.68
CA ASP A 124 -8.29 -3.61 -18.88
C ASP A 124 -9.63 -3.88 -19.55
N ALA A 125 -10.06 -5.14 -19.56
CA ALA A 125 -11.30 -5.56 -20.19
C ALA A 125 -12.57 -5.00 -19.51
N THR A 126 -12.53 -4.80 -18.18
CA THR A 126 -13.72 -4.41 -17.40
C THR A 126 -13.59 -3.02 -16.78
N GLY A 127 -12.39 -2.44 -16.74
CA GLY A 127 -12.07 -1.23 -15.99
C GLY A 127 -12.15 -1.40 -14.47
N GLN A 128 -12.43 -2.61 -13.96
CA GLN A 128 -12.57 -2.86 -12.54
C GLN A 128 -11.23 -2.64 -11.83
N VAL A 129 -11.24 -1.84 -10.76
CA VAL A 129 -10.05 -1.55 -9.95
C VAL A 129 -10.22 -2.12 -8.55
N ARG A 130 -9.21 -2.85 -8.08
CA ARG A 130 -9.13 -3.39 -6.72
C ARG A 130 -7.73 -3.21 -6.16
N ARG A 131 -7.58 -3.18 -4.83
CA ARG A 131 -6.24 -3.29 -4.22
C ARG A 131 -5.67 -4.69 -4.40
N VAL A 132 -4.35 -4.77 -4.57
CA VAL A 132 -3.65 -6.05 -4.79
C VAL A 132 -3.68 -6.96 -3.56
N ASP A 133 -3.64 -6.37 -2.36
CA ASP A 133 -3.59 -7.08 -1.07
C ASP A 133 -4.95 -7.17 -0.36
N ALA A 134 -5.99 -6.53 -0.88
CA ALA A 134 -7.33 -6.53 -0.30
C ALA A 134 -8.38 -7.03 -1.30
N GLU A 135 -8.15 -8.17 -1.95
CA GLU A 135 -9.07 -8.71 -2.97
C GLU A 135 -10.50 -9.05 -2.45
N ALA A 136 -10.76 -8.86 -1.15
CA ALA A 136 -12.07 -8.91 -0.49
C ALA A 136 -12.61 -7.55 0.02
N GLY A 137 -12.07 -6.39 -0.40
CA GLY A 137 -12.43 -5.06 0.13
C GLY A 137 -12.65 -3.97 -0.93
N ALA A 138 -13.37 -2.91 -0.54
CA ALA A 138 -13.98 -1.89 -1.40
C ALA A 138 -13.05 -1.16 -2.40
N GLY A 139 -13.63 -0.69 -3.51
CA GLY A 139 -12.93 -0.08 -4.64
C GLY A 139 -12.42 1.35 -4.40
N PRO A 140 -11.47 1.84 -5.23
CA PRO A 140 -10.70 3.07 -4.99
C PRO A 140 -11.39 4.41 -5.31
N GLY A 141 -12.69 4.42 -5.62
CA GLY A 141 -13.39 5.65 -6.06
C GLY A 141 -13.54 6.74 -4.98
N ASP A 142 -13.51 6.35 -3.70
CA ASP A 142 -13.83 7.28 -2.60
C ASP A 142 -12.62 7.72 -1.77
N ALA A 143 -11.43 7.15 -2.01
CA ALA A 143 -10.23 7.39 -1.21
C ALA A 143 -9.84 8.88 -1.20
N CYS A 144 -9.36 9.36 -0.06
CA CYS A 144 -8.94 10.75 0.13
C CYS A 144 -7.75 10.86 1.06
N ARG A 145 -7.03 11.98 0.97
CA ARG A 145 -5.98 12.36 1.92
C ARG A 145 -6.53 13.43 2.86
N GLU A 146 -6.47 13.17 4.16
CA GLU A 146 -6.61 14.18 5.19
C GLU A 146 -5.29 14.95 5.31
N THR A 147 -5.39 16.28 5.30
CA THR A 147 -4.29 17.21 5.57
C THR A 147 -4.70 18.07 6.77
N ALA A 148 -4.07 17.86 7.92
CA ALA A 148 -4.32 18.61 9.14
C ALA A 148 -3.12 19.52 9.48
N ARG A 149 -3.32 20.83 9.38
CA ARG A 149 -2.35 21.82 9.84
C ARG A 149 -2.48 21.99 11.35
N ILE A 150 -1.39 21.72 12.04
CA ILE A 150 -1.33 21.64 13.50
C ILE A 150 -0.29 22.64 13.99
N ARG A 151 -0.71 23.65 14.75
CA ARG A 151 0.20 24.52 15.48
C ARG A 151 0.34 24.04 16.91
N VAL A 152 1.57 23.77 17.33
CA VAL A 152 1.89 23.37 18.70
C VAL A 152 2.40 24.56 19.51
N ARG A 153 2.31 24.48 20.84
CA ARG A 153 2.90 25.49 21.70
C ARG A 153 4.43 25.46 21.59
N PRO A 154 5.11 26.62 21.54
CA PRO A 154 6.57 26.66 21.51
C PRO A 154 7.18 25.90 22.69
N GLY A 155 8.19 25.07 22.42
CA GLY A 155 8.88 24.23 23.41
C GLY A 155 8.19 22.88 23.68
N ALA A 156 7.03 22.60 23.06
CA ALA A 156 6.32 21.33 23.19
C ALA A 156 6.53 20.38 22.00
N GLU A 157 7.38 20.74 21.05
CA GLU A 157 7.53 20.07 19.76
C GLU A 157 7.96 18.60 19.90
N ASP A 158 9.05 18.33 20.62
CA ASP A 158 9.58 16.97 20.78
C ASP A 158 8.58 16.05 21.50
N ALA A 159 7.86 16.61 22.48
CA ALA A 159 6.82 15.88 23.21
C ALA A 159 5.60 15.58 22.32
N PHE A 160 5.23 16.52 21.45
CA PHE A 160 4.18 16.32 20.45
C PHE A 160 4.58 15.24 19.44
N GLU A 161 5.80 15.27 18.91
CA GLU A 161 6.31 14.25 17.97
C GLU A 161 6.30 12.85 18.61
N ALA A 162 6.73 12.74 19.87
CA ALA A 162 6.69 11.49 20.63
C ALA A 162 5.25 10.99 20.83
N ALA A 163 4.30 11.88 21.16
CA ALA A 163 2.89 11.53 21.33
C ALA A 163 2.23 11.10 20.00
N VAL A 164 2.62 11.71 18.87
CA VAL A 164 2.17 11.25 17.55
C VAL A 164 2.70 9.86 17.25
N ALA A 165 3.98 9.59 17.54
CA ALA A 165 4.57 8.25 17.38
C ALA A 165 3.85 7.19 18.24
N GLU A 166 3.49 7.53 19.48
CA GLU A 166 2.71 6.66 20.36
C GLU A 166 1.30 6.38 19.81
N ALA A 167 0.70 7.33 19.10
CA ALA A 167 -0.63 7.18 18.51
C ALA A 167 -0.67 6.35 17.22
N VAL A 168 0.47 6.09 16.55
CA VAL A 168 0.53 5.36 15.27
C VAL A 168 -0.26 4.03 15.30
N PRO A 169 -0.17 3.18 16.34
CA PRO A 169 -0.94 1.94 16.39
C PRO A 169 -2.47 2.14 16.43
N LEU A 170 -2.97 3.30 16.87
CA LEU A 170 -4.39 3.64 16.85
C LEU A 170 -4.89 3.77 15.39
N PHE A 171 -4.14 4.52 14.59
CA PHE A 171 -4.42 4.69 13.16
C PHE A 171 -4.26 3.37 12.40
N GLN A 172 -3.21 2.59 12.66
CA GLN A 172 -2.97 1.31 11.99
C GLN A 172 -4.10 0.29 12.17
N ARG A 173 -4.81 0.32 13.30
CA ARG A 173 -5.95 -0.57 13.58
C ARG A 173 -7.30 0.02 13.18
N THR A 174 -7.35 1.28 12.76
CA THR A 174 -8.60 1.95 12.38
C THR A 174 -9.03 1.46 10.99
N PRO A 175 -10.24 0.89 10.84
CA PRO A 175 -10.76 0.50 9.52
C PRO A 175 -10.77 1.68 8.55
N GLY A 176 -10.19 1.46 7.37
CA GLY A 176 -10.09 2.47 6.33
C GLY A 176 -8.95 3.48 6.47
N CYS A 177 -8.16 3.44 7.55
CA CYS A 177 -6.92 4.22 7.64
C CYS A 177 -5.81 3.53 6.83
N ARG A 178 -5.13 4.30 5.97
CA ARG A 178 -4.17 3.76 4.99
C ARG A 178 -2.72 4.13 5.29
N SER A 179 -2.48 5.35 5.76
CA SER A 179 -1.14 5.81 6.14
C SER A 179 -1.24 6.97 7.12
N LEU A 180 -0.15 7.24 7.84
CA LEU A 180 0.01 8.44 8.65
C LEU A 180 1.43 8.97 8.44
N GLU A 181 1.54 10.25 8.12
CA GLU A 181 2.81 10.95 7.99
C GLU A 181 2.72 12.30 8.71
N LEU A 182 3.69 12.59 9.56
CA LEU A 182 3.83 13.89 10.20
C LEU A 182 4.98 14.67 9.55
N ARG A 183 4.69 15.87 9.05
CA ARG A 183 5.68 16.76 8.44
C ARG A 183 5.81 18.03 9.28
N ARG A 184 7.02 18.47 9.59
CA ARG A 184 7.26 19.80 10.17
C ARG A 184 7.35 20.84 9.05
N ILE A 185 6.70 21.99 9.20
CA ILE A 185 6.87 23.13 8.30
C ILE A 185 8.22 23.78 8.59
N VAL A 186 9.04 23.99 7.56
CA VAL A 186 10.41 24.50 7.71
C VAL A 186 10.39 25.97 8.13
N GLU A 187 9.49 26.76 7.54
CA GLU A 187 9.33 28.19 7.78
C GLU A 187 8.68 28.51 9.14
N GLU A 188 7.97 27.53 9.71
CA GLU A 188 7.24 27.67 10.98
C GLU A 188 7.50 26.43 11.85
N PRO A 189 8.61 26.36 12.60
CA PRO A 189 9.07 25.12 13.25
C PRO A 189 8.11 24.53 14.29
N SER A 190 7.24 25.36 14.89
CA SER A 190 6.17 24.93 15.81
C SER A 190 4.86 24.60 15.07
N THR A 191 4.90 24.42 13.74
CA THR A 191 3.76 24.06 12.91
C THR A 191 4.06 22.78 12.13
N TYR A 192 3.09 21.88 12.12
CA TYR A 192 3.15 20.59 11.46
C TYR A 192 2.00 20.43 10.47
N VAL A 193 2.17 19.50 9.54
CA VAL A 193 1.14 18.99 8.65
C VAL A 193 1.06 17.48 8.87
N LEU A 194 -0.02 17.02 9.49
CA LEU A 194 -0.35 15.61 9.60
C LEU A 194 -1.12 15.20 8.33
N CYS A 195 -0.62 14.18 7.65
CA CYS A 195 -1.16 13.66 6.41
C CYS A 195 -1.63 12.23 6.63
N VAL A 196 -2.92 11.96 6.49
CA VAL A 196 -3.49 10.61 6.71
C VAL A 196 -4.26 10.19 5.46
N ALA A 197 -3.91 9.06 4.86
CA ALA A 197 -4.69 8.53 3.75
C ALA A 197 -5.85 7.67 4.28
N TRP A 198 -7.03 7.82 3.68
CA TRP A 198 -8.25 7.11 4.07
C TRP A 198 -8.90 6.44 2.86
N ASP A 199 -9.57 5.30 3.08
CA ASP A 199 -10.36 4.60 2.06
C ASP A 199 -11.57 5.42 1.59
N SER A 200 -12.10 6.29 2.47
CA SER A 200 -13.12 7.27 2.12
C SER A 200 -13.17 8.41 3.12
N LEU A 201 -13.85 9.50 2.76
CA LEU A 201 -14.14 10.58 3.71
C LEU A 201 -14.95 10.08 4.91
N ALA A 202 -15.92 9.20 4.68
CA ALA A 202 -16.74 8.59 5.72
C ALA A 202 -15.90 7.73 6.68
N ALA A 203 -14.90 6.99 6.19
CA ALA A 203 -14.00 6.23 7.05
C ALA A 203 -13.28 7.12 8.08
N HIS A 204 -12.92 8.34 7.69
CA HIS A 204 -12.37 9.33 8.62
C HIS A 204 -13.43 10.00 9.50
N ILE A 205 -14.45 10.61 8.89
CA ILE A 205 -15.39 11.50 9.59
C ILE A 205 -16.44 10.74 10.40
N ASP A 206 -16.98 9.66 9.86
CA ASP A 206 -18.01 8.87 10.54
C ASP A 206 -17.40 7.68 11.28
N GLY A 207 -16.31 7.13 10.75
CA GLY A 207 -15.56 6.04 11.36
C GLY A 207 -14.65 6.53 12.47
N PHE A 208 -13.48 7.06 12.11
CA PHE A 208 -12.44 7.41 13.08
C PHE A 208 -12.87 8.49 14.07
N ARG A 209 -13.41 9.62 13.62
CA ARG A 209 -13.78 10.74 14.50
C ARG A 209 -14.85 10.39 15.54
N ALA A 210 -15.63 9.34 15.31
CA ALA A 210 -16.63 8.84 16.25
C ALA A 210 -16.10 7.71 17.16
N SER A 211 -14.84 7.28 17.00
CA SER A 211 -14.29 6.09 17.63
C SER A 211 -13.55 6.37 18.96
N ALA A 212 -13.30 5.31 19.72
CA ALA A 212 -12.50 5.38 20.95
C ALA A 212 -11.03 5.74 20.65
N GLU A 213 -10.51 5.29 19.51
CA GLU A 213 -9.18 5.60 19.02
C GLU A 213 -9.00 7.11 18.81
N TYR A 214 -10.01 7.81 18.28
CA TYR A 214 -9.95 9.28 18.16
C TYR A 214 -9.93 9.96 19.52
N ALA A 215 -10.71 9.49 20.50
CA ALA A 215 -10.66 10.03 21.85
C ALA A 215 -9.26 9.85 22.49
N GLN A 216 -8.64 8.68 22.30
CA GLN A 216 -7.27 8.39 22.76
C GLN A 216 -6.24 9.27 22.04
N TRP A 217 -6.34 9.41 20.72
CA TRP A 217 -5.52 10.33 19.93
C TRP A 217 -5.62 11.76 20.48
N ARG A 218 -6.84 12.27 20.69
CA ARG A 218 -7.07 13.61 21.24
C ARG A 218 -6.50 13.77 22.65
N ALA A 219 -6.52 12.73 23.48
CA ALA A 219 -5.90 12.76 24.80
C ALA A 219 -4.37 12.84 24.72
N LEU A 220 -3.75 12.10 23.79
CA LEU A 220 -2.30 12.08 23.60
C LEU A 220 -1.77 13.43 23.08
N VAL A 221 -2.37 13.98 22.02
CA VAL A 221 -1.81 15.15 21.33
C VAL A 221 -2.52 16.47 21.64
N GLY A 222 -3.77 16.40 22.09
CA GLY A 222 -4.61 17.56 22.44
C GLY A 222 -3.91 18.55 23.35
N PRO A 223 -3.22 18.09 24.41
CA PRO A 223 -2.50 18.97 25.30
C PRO A 223 -1.43 19.79 24.62
N PHE A 224 -0.91 19.51 23.42
CA PHE A 224 0.19 20.29 22.81
C PHE A 224 -0.25 21.41 21.87
N PHE A 225 -1.52 21.43 21.46
CA PHE A 225 -2.00 22.42 20.49
C PHE A 225 -1.97 23.85 21.04
N ALA A 226 -1.52 24.78 20.21
CA ALA A 226 -1.66 26.21 20.45
C ALA A 226 -3.04 26.72 20.05
N GLU A 227 -3.66 26.09 19.05
CA GLU A 227 -4.99 26.40 18.52
C GLU A 227 -5.61 25.14 17.89
N PRO A 228 -6.94 25.08 17.66
CA PRO A 228 -7.57 23.96 16.99
C PRO A 228 -6.96 23.69 15.61
N PRO A 229 -6.61 22.42 15.27
CA PRO A 229 -6.07 22.09 13.95
C PRO A 229 -7.07 22.40 12.82
N VAL A 230 -6.55 22.90 11.70
CA VAL A 230 -7.33 23.09 10.46
C VAL A 230 -7.17 21.84 9.61
N VAL A 231 -8.29 21.20 9.28
CA VAL A 231 -8.30 19.89 8.62
C VAL A 231 -9.05 20.00 7.30
N VAL A 232 -8.45 19.51 6.22
CA VAL A 232 -9.05 19.42 4.89
C VAL A 232 -8.86 18.02 4.31
N HIS A 233 -9.66 17.70 3.30
CA HIS A 233 -9.54 16.45 2.54
C HIS A 233 -9.37 16.75 1.07
N ASP A 234 -8.35 16.14 0.46
CA ASP A 234 -8.03 16.31 -0.94
C ASP A 234 -7.89 14.96 -1.66
N ARG A 235 -7.93 15.02 -2.99
CA ARG A 235 -7.66 13.90 -3.89
C ARG A 235 -6.72 14.37 -4.98
N PRO A 236 -5.77 13.53 -5.42
CA PRO A 236 -4.95 13.87 -6.57
C PRO A 236 -5.82 13.95 -7.82
N VAL A 237 -5.81 15.08 -8.52
CA VAL A 237 -6.45 15.26 -9.84
C VAL A 237 -5.44 14.99 -10.96
N LEU A 238 -4.16 15.27 -10.71
CA LEU A 238 -3.05 15.05 -11.62
C LEU A 238 -1.80 14.79 -10.78
N GLN A 239 -1.03 13.77 -11.13
CA GLN A 239 0.32 13.55 -10.61
C GLN A 239 1.29 13.58 -11.78
N GLY A 240 2.20 14.56 -11.78
CA GLY A 240 3.06 14.86 -12.93
C GLY A 240 4.37 14.09 -12.98
N PHE A 241 4.74 13.38 -11.91
CA PHE A 241 5.97 12.60 -11.77
C PHE A 241 5.83 11.52 -10.69
#